data_AF-A0A945U3W3-F1
#
_entry.id   AF-A0A945U3W3-F1
#
_cell.length_a   1.000
_cell.length_b   1.000
_cell.length_c   1.000
_cell.angle_alpha   90.00
_cell.angle_beta   90.00
_cell.angle_gamma   90.00
#
_symmetry.space_group_name_H-M   'P 1'
#
loop_
_entity.id
_entity.type
_entity.pdbx_description
1 polymer ?
#
loop_
_entity_poly.entity_id
_entity_poly.type
_entity_poly.pdbx_seq_one_letter_code
_entity_poly.pdbx_strand_id
1 'polypeptide(L)'
;MPPQSLLRSKASGWHVPSSRQRAGYQTCQADQLLGILFLRAPATKPAKNRLHLDVRPDDQRAEVERLLALGASCVDIGQGEVPWVVLADPEGNEFCVLRET
;
A
#
# COMPACT_ATOMS: atom_id res chain seq x y z
N MET A 1 -26.37 3.26 11.95
CA MET A 1 -25.66 3.91 10.83
C MET A 1 -24.75 2.88 10.18
N PRO A 2 -24.72 2.72 8.85
CA PRO A 2 -23.81 1.80 8.20
C PRO A 2 -22.36 2.27 8.39
N PRO A 3 -21.37 1.36 8.55
CA PRO A 3 -19.96 1.73 8.58
C PRO A 3 -19.59 2.53 7.33
N GLN A 4 -18.72 3.54 7.48
CA GLN A 4 -18.30 4.45 6.40
C GLN A 4 -17.77 3.72 5.14
N SER A 5 -17.30 2.47 5.28
CA SER A 5 -16.89 1.60 4.16
C SER A 5 -18.04 1.26 3.21
N LEU A 6 -19.29 1.11 3.70
CA LEU A 6 -20.46 0.79 2.88
C LEU A 6 -20.96 1.99 2.06
N LEU A 7 -20.73 3.22 2.53
CA LEU A 7 -21.11 4.43 1.79
C LEU A 7 -20.24 4.63 0.54
N ARG A 8 -18.94 4.29 0.63
CA ARG A 8 -17.97 4.47 -0.47
C ARG A 8 -18.12 3.44 -1.58
N SER A 9 -18.36 2.18 -1.24
CA SER A 9 -18.57 1.10 -2.21
C SER A 9 -19.78 1.33 -3.14
N LYS A 10 -20.88 1.90 -2.61
CA LYS A 10 -22.07 2.22 -3.42
C LYS A 10 -21.87 3.36 -4.42
N ALA A 11 -20.96 4.29 -4.14
CA ALA A 11 -20.72 5.46 -4.99
C ALA A 11 -19.79 5.15 -6.18
N SER A 12 -18.94 4.13 -6.08
CA SER A 12 -17.86 3.90 -7.03
C SER A 12 -18.04 2.66 -7.92
N GLY A 13 -18.94 1.73 -7.58
CA GLY A 13 -19.10 0.45 -8.30
C GLY A 13 -18.06 -0.62 -7.93
N TRP A 14 -17.29 -0.40 -6.86
CA TRP A 14 -16.21 -1.30 -6.45
C TRP A 14 -16.70 -2.37 -5.49
N HIS A 15 -16.36 -3.62 -5.79
CA HIS A 15 -16.75 -4.78 -5.00
C HIS A 15 -15.91 -4.85 -3.71
N VAL A 16 -16.54 -5.25 -2.60
CA VAL A 16 -15.86 -5.53 -1.32
C VAL A 16 -15.91 -7.04 -1.10
N PRO A 17 -14.84 -7.78 -1.43
CA PRO A 17 -14.80 -9.21 -1.13
C PRO A 17 -14.69 -9.42 0.40
N SER A 18 -15.34 -10.46 0.92
CA SER A 18 -15.46 -10.66 2.36
C SER A 18 -14.27 -11.40 2.99
N SER A 19 -13.57 -10.71 3.90
CA SER A 19 -12.76 -11.20 5.06
C SER A 19 -11.41 -11.88 4.74
N ARG A 20 -10.33 -11.74 5.55
CA ARG A 20 -10.19 -11.72 7.03
C ARG A 20 -9.27 -10.61 7.58
N GLN A 21 -9.67 -10.14 8.77
CA GLN A 21 -8.95 -9.45 9.85
C GLN A 21 -8.18 -8.14 9.53
N ARG A 22 -8.78 -7.04 10.03
CA ARG A 22 -8.30 -5.65 10.17
C ARG A 22 -8.21 -4.75 8.93
N ALA A 23 -8.39 -5.31 7.74
CA ALA A 23 -8.14 -4.61 6.48
C ALA A 23 -9.20 -4.92 5.42
N GLY A 24 -10.05 -3.95 5.05
CA GLY A 24 -10.95 -4.12 3.91
C GLY A 24 -10.22 -3.82 2.62
N TYR A 25 -9.99 -4.83 1.77
CA TYR A 25 -9.49 -4.60 0.41
C TYR A 25 -10.65 -4.35 -0.53
N GLN A 26 -10.44 -3.41 -1.43
CA GLN A 26 -11.38 -3.05 -2.47
C GLN A 26 -10.63 -3.17 -3.79
N THR A 27 -11.00 -4.18 -4.57
CA THR A 27 -10.46 -4.42 -5.91
C THR A 27 -11.58 -4.20 -6.92
N CYS A 28 -11.24 -3.65 -8.07
CA CYS A 28 -12.13 -3.62 -9.23
C CYS A 28 -11.65 -4.68 -10.22
N GLN A 29 -12.32 -5.84 -10.20
CA GLN A 29 -12.17 -6.99 -11.11
C GLN A 29 -10.76 -7.62 -11.22
N ALA A 30 -10.74 -8.87 -11.67
CA ALA A 30 -9.58 -9.78 -11.63
C ALA A 30 -8.45 -9.42 -12.61
N ASP A 31 -8.67 -8.44 -13.51
CA ASP A 31 -7.74 -8.09 -14.58
C ASP A 31 -6.94 -6.79 -14.30
N GLN A 32 -6.94 -6.29 -13.05
CA GLN A 32 -6.31 -5.01 -12.73
C GLN A 32 -5.08 -5.09 -11.81
N LEU A 33 -4.02 -4.43 -12.27
CA LEU A 33 -2.69 -4.27 -11.64
C LEU A 33 -2.69 -3.48 -10.32
N LEU A 34 -3.82 -2.91 -9.90
CA LEU A 34 -3.91 -2.02 -8.73
C LEU A 34 -5.04 -2.43 -7.78
N GLY A 35 -4.68 -2.86 -6.58
CA GLY A 35 -5.60 -3.05 -5.46
C GLY A 35 -5.52 -1.89 -4.48
N ILE A 36 -6.66 -1.39 -4.01
CA ILE A 36 -6.72 -0.34 -2.99
C ILE A 36 -7.22 -0.94 -1.68
N LEU A 37 -6.48 -0.72 -0.60
CA LEU A 37 -6.81 -1.23 0.73
C LEU A 37 -7.16 -0.07 1.67
N PHE A 38 -8.35 -0.11 2.26
CA PHE A 38 -8.76 0.88 3.26
C PHE A 38 -8.53 0.33 4.66
N LEU A 39 -7.40 0.70 5.25
CA LEU A 39 -7.02 0.36 6.61
C LEU A 39 -7.42 1.45 7.60
N ARG A 40 -7.85 1.04 8.80
CA ARG A 40 -7.87 1.96 9.94
C ARG A 40 -6.44 2.17 10.41
N ALA A 41 -5.89 3.35 10.16
CA ALA A 41 -4.60 3.75 10.72
C ALA A 41 -4.76 4.20 12.18
N PRO A 42 -3.88 3.77 13.10
CA PRO A 42 -3.96 4.12 14.52
C PRO A 42 -3.55 5.57 14.81
N ALA A 43 -2.77 6.20 13.93
CA ALA A 43 -2.28 7.55 14.07
C ALA A 43 -2.61 8.40 12.84
N THR A 44 -2.79 9.70 13.05
CA THR A 44 -2.90 10.69 11.98
C THR A 44 -1.51 11.01 11.46
N LYS A 45 -1.23 10.75 10.17
CA LYS A 45 -0.04 11.32 9.52
C LYS A 45 -0.22 12.85 9.39
N PRO A 46 0.76 13.68 9.80
CA PRO A 46 0.72 15.13 9.61
C PRO A 46 0.91 15.54 8.14
N ALA A 47 1.51 14.66 7.33
CA ALA A 47 1.69 14.85 5.90
C ALA A 47 0.37 14.71 5.11
N LYS A 48 0.33 15.33 3.92
CA LYS A 48 -0.82 15.27 3.00
C LYS A 48 -1.04 13.86 2.43
N ASN A 49 0.02 13.07 2.26
CA ASN A 49 -0.07 11.72 1.73
C ASN A 49 -0.42 10.72 2.85
N ARG A 50 -1.62 10.13 2.75
CA ARG A 50 -2.13 9.10 3.66
C ARG A 50 -2.19 7.71 3.02
N LEU A 51 -1.68 7.59 1.80
CA LEU A 51 -1.60 6.33 1.10
C LEU A 51 -0.34 5.59 1.53
N HIS A 52 -0.46 4.28 1.65
CA HIS A 52 0.67 3.37 1.68
C HIS A 52 0.66 2.61 0.37
N LEU A 53 1.74 2.72 -0.40
CA LEU A 53 1.86 2.07 -1.70
C LEU A 53 2.69 0.80 -1.55
N ASP A 54 2.18 -0.30 -2.10
CA ASP A 54 2.89 -1.57 -2.22
C ASP A 54 3.23 -1.80 -3.70
N VAL A 55 4.52 -1.88 -4.01
CA VAL A 55 5.03 -2.29 -5.30
C VAL A 55 5.35 -3.78 -5.24
N ARG A 56 4.81 -4.57 -6.18
CA ARG A 56 5.03 -6.02 -6.28
C ARG A 56 5.78 -6.35 -7.57
N PRO A 57 7.11 -6.23 -7.60
CA PRO A 57 7.91 -6.65 -8.73
C PRO A 57 8.12 -8.18 -8.72
N ASP A 58 8.51 -8.74 -9.87
CA ASP A 58 8.93 -10.14 -9.97
C ASP A 58 10.27 -10.38 -9.22
N ASP A 59 11.23 -9.45 -9.33
CA ASP A 59 12.48 -9.46 -8.57
C ASP A 59 12.57 -8.23 -7.65
N GLN A 60 12.37 -8.46 -6.35
CA GLN A 60 12.44 -7.41 -5.33
C GLN A 60 13.81 -6.73 -5.30
N ARG A 61 14.91 -7.49 -5.40
CA ARG A 61 16.25 -6.94 -5.24
C ARG A 61 16.58 -6.05 -6.43
N ALA A 62 16.35 -6.54 -7.65
CA ALA A 62 16.58 -5.77 -8.86
C ALA A 62 15.76 -4.46 -8.87
N GLU A 63 14.51 -4.52 -8.40
CA GLU A 63 13.66 -3.33 -8.33
C GLU A 63 14.12 -2.34 -7.26
N VAL A 64 14.54 -2.82 -6.08
CA VAL A 64 15.13 -1.95 -5.05
C VAL A 64 16.38 -1.25 -5.60
N GLU A 65 17.30 -1.99 -6.23
CA GLU A 65 18.50 -1.41 -6.84
C GLU A 65 18.17 -0.34 -7.88
N ARG A 66 17.19 -0.60 -8.76
CA ARG A 66 16.72 0.34 -9.76
C ARG A 66 16.13 1.62 -9.14
N LEU A 67 15.33 1.49 -8.08
CA LEU A 67 14.69 2.62 -7.42
C LEU A 67 15.70 3.48 -6.65
N LEU A 68 16.68 2.85 -5.99
CA LEU A 68 17.80 3.56 -5.36
C LEU A 68 18.60 4.36 -6.41
N ALA A 69 18.86 3.78 -7.59
CA ALA A 69 19.54 4.48 -8.68
C ALA A 69 18.73 5.69 -9.22
N LEU A 70 17.41 5.69 -9.05
CA LEU A 70 16.53 6.82 -9.39
C LEU A 70 16.38 7.87 -8.27
N GLY A 71 17.08 7.69 -7.15
CA GLY A 71 17.09 8.64 -6.04
C GLY A 71 16.16 8.30 -4.88
N ALA A 72 15.54 7.12 -4.87
CA ALA A 72 14.88 6.63 -3.66
C ALA A 72 15.92 6.32 -2.56
N SER A 73 15.47 6.32 -1.31
CA SER A 73 16.31 5.96 -0.16
C SER A 73 15.62 4.94 0.74
N CYS A 74 16.38 3.97 1.26
CA CYS A 74 15.88 3.08 2.32
C CYS A 74 15.53 3.87 3.57
N VAL A 75 14.36 3.60 4.15
CA VAL A 75 13.90 4.24 5.38
C VAL A 75 13.42 3.22 6.39
N ASP A 76 13.56 3.56 7.67
CA ASP A 76 12.99 2.83 8.79
C ASP A 76 11.83 3.64 9.37
N ILE A 77 10.64 3.05 9.29
CA ILE A 77 9.39 3.59 9.85
C ILE A 77 8.98 2.85 11.13
N GLY A 78 9.91 2.08 11.72
CA GLY A 78 9.66 1.20 12.86
C GLY A 78 9.02 -0.13 12.45
N GLN A 79 9.23 -0.57 11.20
CA GLN A 79 8.62 -1.80 10.67
C GLN A 79 9.19 -3.09 11.29
N GLY A 80 10.40 -3.04 11.85
CA GLY A 80 11.09 -4.21 12.38
C GLY A 80 11.51 -5.21 11.30
N GLU A 81 11.60 -6.50 11.65
CA GLU A 81 11.96 -7.57 10.71
C GLU A 81 10.77 -7.96 9.85
N VAL A 82 10.73 -7.43 8.63
CA VAL A 82 9.65 -7.67 7.67
C VAL A 82 10.21 -8.13 6.32
N PRO A 83 9.43 -8.89 5.54
CA PRO A 83 9.88 -9.43 4.25
C PRO A 83 9.87 -8.42 3.09
N TRP A 84 9.53 -7.16 3.33
CA TRP A 84 9.51 -6.09 2.33
C TRP A 84 10.53 -5.00 2.66
N VAL A 85 10.94 -4.24 1.65
CA VAL A 85 11.84 -3.10 1.81
C VAL A 85 11.02 -1.82 1.78
N VAL A 86 11.22 -0.93 2.76
CA VAL A 86 10.56 0.38 2.77
C VAL A 86 11.52 1.41 2.16
N LEU A 87 11.05 2.08 1.11
CA LEU A 87 11.75 3.16 0.43
C LEU A 87 10.97 4.47 0.59
N ALA A 88 11.68 5.59 0.53
CA ALA A 88 11.12 6.91 0.32
C ALA A 88 11.59 7.46 -1.03
N ASP A 89 10.68 8.09 -1.78
CA ASP A 89 11.04 8.87 -2.96
C ASP A 89 11.78 10.18 -2.58
N PRO A 90 12.32 10.95 -3.54
CA PRO A 90 13.00 12.21 -3.25
C PRO A 90 12.13 13.28 -2.54
N GLU A 91 10.80 13.16 -2.60
CA GLU A 91 9.86 14.04 -1.91
C GLU A 91 9.52 13.55 -0.49
N GLY A 92 10.03 12.38 -0.08
CA GLY A 92 9.80 11.76 1.21
C GLY A 92 8.53 10.91 1.29
N ASN A 93 7.92 10.54 0.16
CA ASN A 93 6.78 9.61 0.17
C ASN A 93 7.26 8.18 0.36
N GLU A 94 6.76 7.54 1.41
CA GLU A 94 7.10 6.16 1.79
C GLU A 94 6.27 5.13 1.01
N PHE A 95 6.92 4.06 0.56
CA PHE A 95 6.28 2.92 -0.08
C PHE A 95 7.06 1.62 0.17
N CYS A 96 6.38 0.48 0.08
CA CYS A 96 6.97 -0.84 0.28
C CYS A 96 7.22 -1.54 -1.06
N VAL A 97 8.38 -2.16 -1.21
CA VAL A 97 8.68 -3.11 -2.29
C VAL A 97 8.55 -4.51 -1.71
N LEU A 98 7.53 -5.23 -2.12
CA LEU A 98 7.23 -6.57 -1.61
C LEU A 98 8.06 -7.63 -2.34
N ARG A 99 8.13 -8.84 -1.78
CA ARG A 99 8.59 -10.04 -2.50
C ARG A 99 7.42 -10.64 -3.27
N GLU A 100 7.72 -11.28 -4.39
CA GLU A 100 6.81 -12.24 -4.99
C GLU A 100 6.43 -13.29 -3.92
N THR A 101 5.13 -13.59 -3.84
CA THR A 101 4.56 -14.52 -2.86
C THR A 101 4.59 -15.95 -3.35
#